data_AF-A0A447QLR8-F1
#
_entry.id   AF-A0A447QLR8-F1
#
_cell.length_a   1.000
_cell.length_b   1.000
_cell.length_c   1.000
_cell.angle_alpha   90.00
_cell.angle_beta   90.00
_cell.angle_gamma   90.00
#
_symmetry.space_group_name_H-M   'P 1'
#
loop_
_entity.id
_entity.type
_entity.pdbx_description
1 polymer ?
#
loop_
_entity_poly.entity_id
_entity_poly.type
_entity_poly.pdbx_seq_one_letter_code
_entity_poly.pdbx_strand_id
1 'polypeptide(L)' 'MTGVSSLSGYVDSATGRPLVFAIISNNYLVPGAEVKALEDRLVETLAACDATVICR' A
#
# COMPACT_ATOMS: atom_id res chain seq x y z
N MET A 1 -2.21 -16.84 3.87
CA MET A 1 -1.32 -17.72 4.66
C MET A 1 -1.15 -17.10 6.04
N THR A 2 -0.97 -17.88 7.10
CA THR A 2 -0.75 -17.31 8.44
C THR A 2 0.56 -16.54 8.48
N GLY A 3 0.54 -15.32 9.03
CA GLY A 3 1.74 -14.48 9.20
C GLY A 3 2.31 -13.89 7.91
N VAL A 4 1.60 -14.00 6.78
CA VAL A 4 2.03 -13.46 5.48
C VAL A 4 0.87 -12.79 4.76
N SER A 5 1.11 -11.60 4.20
CA SER A 5 0.21 -10.86 3.30
C SER A 5 1.06 -10.05 2.31
N SER A 6 0.50 -9.81 1.13
CA SER A 6 1.11 -8.96 0.13
C SER A 6 0.05 -8.30 -0.74
N LEU A 7 0.33 -7.06 -1.15
CA LEU A 7 -0.46 -6.33 -2.14
C LEU A 7 0.50 -5.62 -3.10
N SER A 8 0.35 -5.90 -4.39
CA SER A 8 1.20 -5.33 -5.45
C SER A 8 0.35 -4.95 -6.64
N GLY A 9 0.71 -3.86 -7.32
CA GLY A 9 -0.02 -3.41 -8.48
C GLY A 9 0.37 -2.03 -8.93
N TYR A 10 -0.60 -1.34 -9.54
CA TYR A 10 -0.46 0.00 -10.07
C TYR A 10 -1.55 0.89 -9.48
N VAL A 11 -1.25 2.17 -9.35
CA VAL A 11 -2.21 3.20 -8.93
C VAL A 11 -1.82 4.52 -9.57
N ASP A 12 -2.81 5.33 -9.95
CA ASP A 12 -2.55 6.71 -10.35
C ASP A 12 -2.48 7.59 -9.10
N SER A 13 -1.42 8.38 -9.00
CA SER A 13 -1.28 9.41 -7.96
C SER A 13 -2.27 10.57 -8.16
N ALA A 14 -2.34 11.50 -7.21
CA ALA A 14 -3.29 12.61 -7.26
C ALA A 14 -3.07 13.54 -8.45
N THR A 15 -1.85 13.56 -9.01
CA THR A 15 -1.50 14.33 -10.22
C THR A 15 -1.61 13.52 -11.52
N GLY A 16 -2.15 12.29 -11.45
CA GLY A 16 -2.31 11.40 -12.61
C GLY A 16 -1.01 10.72 -13.04
N ARG A 17 0.09 10.84 -12.29
CA ARG A 17 1.32 10.09 -12.55
C ARG A 17 1.11 8.62 -12.17
N PRO A 18 1.33 7.65 -13.08
CA PRO A 18 1.23 6.23 -12.77
C PRO A 18 2.33 5.80 -11.80
N LEU A 19 1.95 5.06 -10.76
CA LEU A 19 2.83 4.45 -9.78
C LEU A 19 2.75 2.94 -9.87
N VAL A 20 3.88 2.28 -9.63
CA VAL A 20 3.96 0.83 -9.40
C VAL A 20 4.36 0.60 -7.94
N PHE A 21 3.76 -0.39 -7.29
CA PHE A 21 4.04 -0.68 -5.89
C PHE A 21 4.04 -2.18 -5.59
N ALA A 22 4.78 -2.54 -4.55
CA ALA A 22 4.76 -3.86 -3.93
C ALA A 22 4.88 -3.69 -2.41
N ILE A 23 3.86 -4.14 -1.69
CA ILE A 23 3.79 -4.16 -0.24
C ILE A 23 3.84 -5.63 0.19
N ILE A 24 4.81 -5.97 1.03
CA ILE A 24 5.05 -7.35 1.47
C ILE A 24 5.20 -7.33 2.99
N SER A 25 4.30 -8.06 3.67
CA SER A 25 4.24 -8.15 5.12
C SER A 25 4.42 -9.60 5.55
N ASN A 26 5.49 -9.87 6.30
CA ASN A 26 5.82 -11.20 6.82
C ASN A 26 6.00 -11.15 8.34
N ASN A 27 5.84 -12.32 8.97
CA ASN A 27 6.10 -12.51 10.40
C ASN A 27 5.28 -11.58 11.31
N TYR A 28 4.10 -11.15 10.86
CA TYR A 28 3.21 -10.34 11.68
C TYR A 28 2.49 -11.22 12.71
N LEU A 29 2.31 -10.68 13.91
CA LEU A 29 1.66 -11.37 15.04
C LEU A 29 0.19 -10.99 15.20
N VAL A 30 -0.29 -10.03 14.42
CA VAL A 30 -1.67 -9.52 14.45
C VAL A 30 -2.58 -10.33 13.51
N PRO A 31 -3.92 -10.23 13.64
CA PRO A 31 -4.83 -10.78 12.65
C PRO A 31 -4.52 -10.27 11.24
N GLY A 32 -4.60 -11.14 10.24
CA GLY A 32 -4.31 -10.77 8.85
C GLY A 32 -5.22 -9.67 8.30
N ALA A 33 -6.43 -9.51 8.84
CA ALA A 33 -7.35 -8.43 8.48
C ALA A 33 -6.79 -7.02 8.82
N GLU A 34 -6.03 -6.90 9.91
CA GLU A 34 -5.41 -5.61 10.29
C GLU A 34 -4.26 -5.26 9.32
N VAL A 35 -3.50 -6.26 8.88
CA VAL A 35 -2.45 -6.07 7.87
C VAL A 35 -3.06 -5.66 6.53
N LYS A 36 -4.21 -6.24 6.17
CA LYS A 36 -4.96 -5.82 4.97
C LYS A 36 -5.43 -4.38 5.04
N ALA A 37 -6.00 -3.97 6.17
CA ALA A 37 -6.40 -2.58 6.37
C ALA A 37 -5.21 -1.60 6.30
N LEU A 38 -4.01 -2.02 6.72
CA LEU A 38 -2.78 -1.25 6.54
C LEU A 38 -2.35 -1.18 5.08
N GLU A 39 -2.37 -2.31 4.35
CA GLU A 39 -2.08 -2.38 2.91
C GLU A 39 -3.01 -1.45 2.12
N ASP A 40 -4.31 -1.46 2.42
CA ASP A 40 -5.32 -0.60 1.78
C ASP A 40 -5.00 0.90 2.02
N ARG A 41 -4.73 1.27 3.28
CA ARG A 41 -4.35 2.64 3.63
C ARG A 41 -3.07 3.11 2.93
N LEU A 42 -2.09 2.23 2.73
CA LEU A 42 -0.88 2.57 1.98
C LEU A 42 -1.22 2.88 0.51
N VAL A 43 -2.09 2.09 -0.11
CA VAL A 43 -2.54 2.34 -1.49
C VAL A 43 -3.34 3.64 -1.60
N GLU A 44 -4.22 3.92 -0.63
CA GLU A 44 -4.94 5.20 -0.54
C GLU A 44 -3.97 6.39 -0.44
N THR A 45 -2.93 6.27 0.40
CA THR A 45 -1.89 7.30 0.51
C THR A 45 -1.14 7.50 -0.80
N LEU A 46 -0.80 6.42 -1.51
CA LEU A 46 -0.16 6.51 -2.83
C LEU A 46 -1.06 7.19 -3.87
N ALA A 47 -2.36 6.88 -3.85
CA ALA A 47 -3.35 7.49 -4.73
C ALA A 47 -3.56 8.98 -4.42
N ALA A 48 -3.55 9.36 -3.14
CA ALA A 48 -3.72 10.74 -2.70
C ALA A 48 -2.43 11.59 -2.79
N CYS A 49 -1.29 10.95 -3.01
CA CYS A 49 -0.01 11.61 -3.04
C CYS A 49 0.13 12.49 -4.29
N ASP A 50 0.65 13.70 -4.12
CA ASP A 50 1.31 14.39 -5.23
C ASP A 50 2.68 13.72 -5.41
N ALA A 51 2.79 12.76 -6.32
CA ALA A 51 4.03 12.01 -6.52
C ALA A 51 5.24 12.86 -6.99
N THR A 52 5.04 14.17 -7.20
CA THR A 52 6.08 15.17 -7.44
C THR A 52 6.66 15.75 -6.15
N VAL A 53 5.96 15.65 -5.01
CA VAL A 53 6.35 16.17 -3.68
C VAL A 53 5.94 15.17 -2.59
N ILE A 54 6.92 14.44 -2.02
CA ILE A 54 6.84 13.51 -0.87
C ILE A 54 5.43 13.25 -0.28
N CYS A 55 4.96 12.00 -0.36
CA CYS A 55 3.71 11.54 0.26
C CYS A 55 3.79 11.70 1.79
N ARG A 56 2.88 12.47 2.39
CA ARG A 56 2.88 12.81 3.82
C ARG A 56 1.72 12.14 4.55
#